data_AF-A0A1Z4JLM8-F1
#
_entry.id   AF-A0A1Z4JLM8-F1
#
_cell.length_a   1.000
_cell.length_b   1.000
_cell.length_c   1.000
_cell.angle_alpha   90.00
_cell.angle_beta   90.00
_cell.angle_gamma   90.00
#
_symmetry.space_group_name_H-M   'P 1'
#
loop_
_entity.id
_entity.type
_entity.pdbx_description
1 polymer ?
#
loop_
_entity_poly.entity_id
_entity_poly.type
_entity_poly.pdbx_seq_one_letter_code
_entity_poly.pdbx_strand_id
1 'polypeptide(L)'
;MKLRNSLLVGFFTFGCGVTAWGIDMVLAPTPAQAYTARIDVTLDRASNEPYEAIVRRAENVARAAIQRGFDQDLLANEVSVVVVGRNGGMASPVVSVWVTRSQWQTRPDAKRWATYYRGSKALLGF
;
A
#
# COMPACT_ATOMS: atom_id res chain seq x y z
N MET A 1 59.19 -54.66 0.75
CA MET A 1 59.13 -54.36 2.19
C MET A 1 58.30 -53.10 2.37
N LYS A 2 57.45 -53.13 3.39
CA LYS A 2 56.22 -52.35 3.56
C LYS A 2 56.50 -50.97 4.19
N LEU A 3 55.48 -50.11 4.11
CA LEU A 3 55.24 -48.87 4.87
C LEU A 3 56.05 -47.64 4.44
N ARG A 4 55.62 -46.39 4.65
CA ARG A 4 54.37 -45.65 4.97
C ARG A 4 54.88 -44.29 5.47
N ASN A 5 53.99 -43.31 5.57
CA ASN A 5 54.14 -42.09 6.38
C ASN A 5 55.13 -41.05 5.85
N SER A 6 54.96 -39.75 6.12
CA SER A 6 53.84 -38.92 6.59
C SER A 6 54.45 -37.52 6.74
N LEU A 7 53.64 -36.49 6.46
CA LEU A 7 53.77 -35.12 6.95
C LEU A 7 55.07 -34.36 6.62
N LEU A 8 54.92 -33.28 5.85
CA LEU A 8 55.43 -31.99 6.27
C LEU A 8 54.65 -30.88 5.55
N VAL A 9 53.86 -30.15 6.34
CA VAL A 9 53.26 -28.87 5.99
C VAL A 9 54.40 -27.87 5.83
N GLY A 10 54.54 -27.31 4.63
CA GLY A 10 55.46 -26.21 4.32
C GLY A 10 54.65 -25.00 3.88
N PHE A 11 54.44 -24.07 4.80
CA PHE A 11 53.80 -22.78 4.59
C PHE A 11 54.80 -21.86 3.87
N PHE A 12 54.55 -21.51 2.60
CA PHE A 12 55.26 -20.40 1.94
C PHE A 12 54.28 -19.65 1.03
N THR A 13 53.52 -18.75 1.66
CA THR A 13 52.88 -17.65 0.96
C THR A 13 53.98 -16.70 0.51
N PHE A 14 54.12 -16.43 -0.79
CA PHE A 14 54.35 -15.09 -1.36
C PHE A 14 54.58 -15.24 -2.88
N GLY A 15 53.52 -14.96 -3.64
CA GLY A 15 53.55 -14.88 -5.10
C GLY A 15 52.30 -14.14 -5.55
N CYS A 16 52.47 -12.86 -5.88
CA CYS A 16 51.42 -11.95 -6.33
C CYS A 16 50.53 -12.57 -7.41
N GLY A 17 49.28 -12.84 -7.04
CA GLY A 17 48.25 -13.35 -7.92
C GLY A 17 46.89 -13.20 -7.27
N VAL A 18 46.59 -12.03 -6.71
CA VAL A 18 45.22 -11.71 -6.31
C VAL A 18 44.45 -11.51 -7.61
N THR A 19 43.86 -12.60 -8.11
CA THR A 19 42.83 -12.49 -9.15
C THR A 19 41.69 -11.71 -8.50
N ALA A 20 41.54 -10.45 -8.91
CA ALA A 20 40.41 -9.61 -8.54
C ALA A 20 39.16 -10.24 -9.17
N TRP A 21 38.53 -11.17 -8.46
CA TRP A 21 37.13 -11.50 -8.70
C TRP A 21 36.36 -10.28 -8.21
N GLY A 22 36.03 -9.42 -9.16
CA GLY A 22 35.20 -8.25 -8.93
C GLY A 22 33.94 -8.69 -8.21
N ILE A 23 33.83 -8.28 -6.95
CA ILE A 23 32.56 -8.20 -6.25
C ILE A 23 31.72 -7.20 -7.04
N ASP A 24 30.86 -7.69 -7.94
CA ASP A 24 29.72 -6.91 -8.40
C ASP A 24 28.94 -6.56 -7.13
N MET A 25 29.13 -5.33 -6.66
CA MET A 25 28.24 -4.75 -5.67
C MET A 25 26.90 -4.58 -6.37
N VAL A 26 26.09 -5.63 -6.29
CA VAL A 26 24.70 -5.62 -6.67
C VAL A 26 24.03 -4.61 -5.73
N LEU A 27 23.98 -3.36 -6.17
CA LEU A 27 23.06 -2.34 -5.69
C LEU A 27 21.66 -2.76 -6.13
N ALA A 28 21.16 -3.88 -5.58
CA ALA A 28 19.77 -4.24 -5.74
C ALA A 28 18.96 -3.10 -5.10
N PRO A 29 18.03 -2.46 -5.84
CA PRO A 29 17.12 -1.52 -5.20
C PRO A 29 16.43 -2.28 -4.08
N THR A 30 16.60 -1.83 -2.84
CA THR A 30 15.85 -2.37 -1.70
C THR A 30 14.38 -2.35 -2.10
N PRO A 31 13.66 -3.48 -2.02
CA PRO A 31 12.25 -3.51 -2.38
C PRO A 31 11.56 -2.48 -1.50
N ALA A 32 11.12 -1.38 -2.09
CA ALA A 32 10.31 -0.39 -1.41
C ALA A 32 9.05 -1.13 -0.97
N GLN A 33 8.97 -1.47 0.31
CA GLN A 33 7.76 -2.04 0.89
C GLN A 33 6.71 -0.95 0.75
N ALA A 34 5.75 -1.14 -0.17
CA ALA A 34 4.62 -0.25 -0.30
C ALA A 34 3.82 -0.34 0.99
N TYR A 35 4.03 0.63 1.86
CA TYR A 35 3.32 0.71 3.12
C TYR A 35 2.02 1.49 2.87
N THR A 36 0.91 0.77 2.98
CA THR A 36 -0.43 1.25 2.69
C THR A 36 -1.19 1.51 3.99
N ALA A 37 -1.59 2.76 4.24
CA ALA A 37 -2.51 3.09 5.30
C ALA A 37 -3.95 2.73 4.87
N ARG A 38 -4.65 1.92 5.66
CA ARG A 38 -6.03 1.49 5.37
C ARG A 38 -7.02 2.15 6.33
N ILE A 39 -8.06 2.76 5.78
CA ILE A 39 -9.05 3.53 6.54
C ILE A 39 -10.45 3.10 6.12
N ASP A 40 -11.23 2.61 7.08
CA ASP A 40 -12.64 2.31 6.86
C ASP A 40 -13.50 3.41 7.50
N VAL A 41 -14.41 3.98 6.73
CA VAL A 41 -15.31 5.04 7.20
C VAL A 41 -16.76 4.60 6.98
N THR A 42 -17.60 4.84 7.98
CA THR A 42 -19.02 4.50 7.90
C THR A 42 -19.87 5.75 7.85
N LEU A 43 -20.89 5.77 7.00
CA LEU A 43 -21.84 6.86 6.83
C LEU A 43 -23.27 6.37 6.97
N ASP A 44 -23.98 6.88 7.97
CA ASP A 44 -25.42 6.70 8.07
C ASP A 44 -26.16 7.64 7.11
N ARG A 45 -27.23 7.12 6.50
CA ARG A 45 -28.16 7.87 5.66
C ARG A 45 -28.85 8.98 6.48
N ALA A 46 -28.86 10.19 5.93
CA ALA A 46 -29.66 11.28 6.48
C ALA A 46 -31.14 11.16 6.08
N SER A 47 -32.04 11.79 6.85
CA SER A 47 -33.49 11.71 6.59
C SER A 47 -33.84 12.12 5.15
N ASN A 48 -34.57 11.26 4.45
CA ASN A 48 -34.98 11.43 3.05
C ASN A 48 -33.83 11.71 2.05
N GLU A 49 -32.60 11.34 2.41
CA GLU A 49 -31.46 11.53 1.53
C GLU A 49 -31.53 10.55 0.35
N PRO A 50 -31.35 10.98 -0.91
CA PRO A 50 -31.25 10.08 -2.06
C PRO A 50 -29.87 9.40 -2.13
N TYR A 51 -29.78 8.27 -2.84
CA TYR A 51 -28.54 7.51 -2.95
C TYR A 51 -27.37 8.35 -3.48
N GLU A 52 -27.64 9.21 -4.46
CA GLU A 52 -26.65 10.08 -5.10
C GLU A 52 -26.08 11.11 -4.11
N ALA A 53 -26.84 11.50 -3.08
CA ALA A 53 -26.35 12.39 -2.03
C ALA A 53 -25.42 11.64 -1.05
N ILE A 54 -25.72 10.39 -0.71
CA ILE A 54 -24.80 9.53 0.06
C ILE A 54 -23.47 9.38 -0.67
N VAL A 55 -23.51 9.11 -1.98
CA VAL A 55 -22.29 8.97 -2.80
C VAL A 55 -21.44 10.24 -2.74
N ARG A 56 -22.04 11.43 -2.90
CA ARG A 56 -21.33 12.71 -2.80
C ARG A 56 -20.72 12.95 -1.42
N ARG A 57 -21.44 12.61 -0.34
CA ARG A 57 -20.88 12.70 1.02
C ARG A 57 -19.73 11.72 1.21
N ALA A 58 -19.86 10.51 0.69
CA ALA A 58 -18.83 9.49 0.74
C ALA A 58 -17.54 9.93 0.04
N GLU A 59 -17.64 10.59 -1.11
CA GLU A 59 -16.48 11.19 -1.80
C GLU A 59 -15.78 12.26 -0.95
N ASN A 60 -16.56 13.17 -0.35
CA ASN A 60 -16.00 14.24 0.49
C ASN A 60 -15.30 13.67 1.73
N VAL A 61 -15.90 12.64 2.33
CA VAL A 61 -15.35 11.93 3.49
C VAL A 61 -14.10 11.16 3.11
N ALA A 62 -14.10 10.48 1.95
CA ALA A 62 -12.91 9.80 1.44
C ALA A 62 -11.77 10.78 1.19
N ARG A 63 -12.04 11.95 0.60
CA ARG A 63 -11.04 13.02 0.42
C ARG A 63 -10.41 13.43 1.75
N ALA A 64 -11.24 13.71 2.76
CA ALA A 64 -10.75 14.12 4.07
C ALA A 64 -9.95 12.99 4.76
N ALA A 65 -10.40 11.74 4.62
CA ALA A 65 -9.74 10.56 5.17
C ALA A 65 -8.37 10.32 4.51
N ILE A 66 -8.26 10.46 3.18
CA ILE A 66 -7.00 10.32 2.45
C ILE A 66 -6.00 11.38 2.90
N GLN A 67 -6.42 12.64 2.97
CA GLN A 67 -5.57 13.73 3.41
C GLN A 67 -5.04 13.46 4.83
N ARG A 68 -5.94 13.12 5.75
CA ARG A 68 -5.58 12.75 7.12
C ARG A 68 -4.67 11.54 7.18
N GLY A 69 -4.88 10.53 6.34
CA GLY A 69 -4.04 9.33 6.28
C GLY A 69 -2.59 9.66 5.92
N PHE A 70 -2.39 10.51 4.93
CA PHE A 70 -1.05 10.98 4.56
C PHE A 70 -0.40 11.92 5.57
N ASP A 71 -1.21 12.70 6.30
CA ASP A 71 -0.75 13.63 7.33
C ASP A 71 -0.38 12.92 8.65
N GLN A 72 -1.13 11.88 9.01
CA GLN A 72 -0.91 11.09 10.24
C GLN A 72 0.20 10.07 10.09
N ASP A 73 0.33 9.47 8.91
CA ASP A 73 1.32 8.44 8.64
C ASP A 73 2.30 8.92 7.57
N LEU A 74 3.43 9.45 8.02
CA LEU A 74 4.48 9.98 7.14
C LEU A 74 5.15 8.90 6.29
N LEU A 75 5.10 7.64 6.75
CA LEU A 75 5.70 6.51 6.04
C LEU A 75 4.73 5.90 5.02
N ALA A 76 3.42 6.17 5.15
CA ALA A 76 2.43 5.75 4.18
C ALA A 76 2.72 6.35 2.80
N ASN A 77 3.06 5.48 1.85
CA ASN A 77 3.19 5.84 0.44
C ASN A 77 1.87 5.69 -0.30
N GLU A 78 0.93 4.93 0.28
CA GLU A 78 -0.39 4.67 -0.28
C GLU A 78 -1.45 4.78 0.80
N VAL A 79 -2.64 5.23 0.41
CA VAL A 79 -3.82 5.22 1.28
C VAL A 79 -4.95 4.51 0.56
N SER A 80 -5.58 3.56 1.26
CA SER A 80 -6.81 2.89 0.84
C SER A 80 -7.94 3.29 1.78
N VAL A 81 -8.97 3.93 1.23
CA VAL A 81 -10.18 4.28 1.98
C VAL A 81 -11.36 3.50 1.44
N VAL A 82 -12.11 2.85 2.32
CA VAL A 82 -13.42 2.28 1.98
C VAL A 82 -14.48 3.01 2.76
N VAL A 83 -15.49 3.54 2.06
CA VAL A 83 -16.63 4.20 2.69
C VAL A 83 -17.85 3.30 2.59
N VAL A 84 -18.34 2.87 3.74
CA VAL A 84 -19.52 2.03 3.91
C VAL A 84 -20.72 2.91 4.20
N GLY A 85 -21.72 2.87 3.31
CA GLY A 85 -23.02 3.49 3.57
C GLY A 85 -23.88 2.59 4.45
N ARG A 86 -24.76 3.19 5.24
CA ARG A 86 -25.75 2.50 6.07
C ARG A 86 -27.12 3.11 5.94
N ASN A 87 -28.14 2.26 5.84
CA ASN A 87 -29.54 2.67 5.79
C ASN A 87 -30.41 1.66 6.55
N GLY A 88 -31.02 2.07 7.67
CA GLY A 88 -32.03 1.25 8.37
C GLY A 88 -31.59 -0.18 8.72
N GLY A 89 -30.32 -0.39 9.09
CA GLY A 89 -29.77 -1.71 9.40
C GLY A 89 -29.06 -2.42 8.23
N MET A 90 -29.20 -1.91 7.00
CA MET A 90 -28.43 -2.35 5.85
C MET A 90 -27.08 -1.62 5.79
N ALA A 91 -26.02 -2.31 5.37
CA ALA A 91 -24.68 -1.74 5.20
C ALA A 91 -24.05 -2.23 3.90
N SER A 92 -23.45 -1.33 3.13
CA SER A 92 -22.78 -1.68 1.88
C SER A 92 -21.67 -0.70 1.55
N PRO A 93 -20.50 -1.16 1.04
CA PRO A 93 -19.50 -0.26 0.48
C PRO A 93 -20.10 0.56 -0.65
N VAL A 94 -19.96 1.89 -0.60
CA VAL A 94 -20.50 2.81 -1.61
C VAL A 94 -19.39 3.27 -2.55
N VAL A 95 -18.25 3.64 -1.98
CA VAL A 95 -17.05 4.07 -2.70
C VAL A 95 -15.80 3.53 -2.01
N SER A 96 -14.83 3.11 -2.80
CA SER A 96 -13.47 2.88 -2.34
C SER A 96 -12.51 3.76 -3.13
N VAL A 97 -11.44 4.20 -2.49
CA VAL A 97 -10.42 5.03 -3.11
C VAL A 97 -9.07 4.43 -2.74
N TRP A 98 -8.21 4.22 -3.72
CA TRP A 98 -6.83 3.81 -3.50
C TRP A 98 -5.93 4.75 -4.29
N VAL A 99 -5.01 5.41 -3.58
CA VAL A 99 -4.17 6.46 -4.18
C VAL A 99 -2.80 6.49 -3.52
N THR A 100 -1.77 6.76 -4.31
CA THR A 100 -0.41 6.97 -3.81
C THR A 100 -0.18 8.43 -3.40
N ARG A 101 0.80 8.68 -2.53
CA ARG A 101 1.16 10.04 -2.10
C ARG A 101 1.52 10.94 -3.28
N SER A 102 2.28 10.42 -4.24
CA SER A 102 2.69 11.16 -5.44
C SER A 102 1.50 11.54 -6.33
N GLN A 103 0.53 10.64 -6.49
CA GLN A 103 -0.71 10.90 -7.22
C GLN A 103 -1.56 11.96 -6.52
N TRP A 104 -1.70 11.85 -5.19
CA TRP A 104 -2.47 12.78 -4.36
C TRP A 104 -1.90 14.20 -4.36
N GLN A 105 -0.58 14.33 -4.22
CA GLN A 105 0.11 15.62 -4.27
C GLN A 105 -0.05 16.30 -5.64
N THR A 106 -0.07 15.52 -6.73
CA THR A 106 -0.27 16.07 -8.07
C THR A 106 -1.70 16.58 -8.26
N ARG A 107 -2.70 15.86 -7.71
CA ARG A 107 -4.11 16.23 -7.80
C ARG A 107 -4.87 15.76 -6.54
N PRO A 108 -5.25 16.62 -5.60
CA PRO A 108 -5.95 16.17 -4.38
C PRO A 108 -7.47 15.99 -4.59
N ASP A 109 -7.88 15.10 -5.50
CA ASP A 109 -9.30 14.81 -5.78
C ASP A 109 -9.65 13.31 -5.75
N ALA A 110 -10.30 12.88 -4.66
CA ALA A 110 -10.71 11.49 -4.45
C ALA A 110 -11.53 10.88 -5.60
N LYS A 111 -12.35 11.67 -6.30
CA LYS A 111 -13.19 11.19 -7.42
C LYS A 111 -12.37 10.53 -8.54
N ARG A 112 -11.13 10.98 -8.75
CA ARG A 112 -10.27 10.50 -9.83
C ARG A 112 -9.77 9.08 -9.62
N TRP A 113 -9.69 8.64 -8.38
CA TRP A 113 -9.24 7.31 -7.96
C TRP A 113 -10.36 6.48 -7.33
N ALA A 114 -11.59 6.99 -7.40
CA ALA A 114 -12.75 6.37 -6.79
C ALA A 114 -13.25 5.19 -7.62
N THR A 115 -13.50 4.08 -6.94
CA THR A 115 -14.26 2.94 -7.45
C THR A 115 -15.64 2.95 -6.81
N TYR A 116 -16.68 3.03 -7.63
CA TYR A 116 -18.07 3.09 -7.19
C TYR A 116 -18.72 1.71 -7.24
N TYR A 117 -19.32 1.29 -6.15
CA TYR A 117 -20.01 0.01 -6.05
C TYR A 117 -21.45 0.14 -6.55
N ARG A 118 -21.68 -0.23 -7.82
CA ARG A 118 -23.00 -0.10 -8.47
C ARG A 118 -24.12 -0.84 -7.75
N GLY A 119 -23.82 -1.99 -7.13
CA GLY A 119 -24.79 -2.80 -6.39
C GLY A 119 -25.20 -2.22 -5.03
N SER A 120 -24.46 -1.23 -4.51
CA SER A 120 -24.69 -0.71 -3.16
C SER A 120 -26.05 -0.02 -3.02
N LYS A 121 -26.58 0.58 -4.09
CA LYS A 121 -27.93 1.17 -4.10
C LYS A 121 -29.00 0.16 -3.68
N ALA A 122 -29.02 -1.00 -4.34
CA ALA A 122 -29.97 -2.07 -4.05
C ALA A 122 -29.72 -2.67 -2.65
N LEU A 123 -28.45 -2.88 -2.28
CA LEU A 123 -28.09 -3.45 -0.98
C LEU A 123 -28.42 -2.52 0.21
N LEU A 124 -28.52 -1.22 -0.03
CA LEU A 124 -28.93 -0.22 0.96
C LEU A 124 -30.44 0.04 0.94
N GLY A 125 -31.22 -0.65 0.12
CA GLY A 125 -32.68 -0.53 0.09
C GLY A 125 -33.18 0.81 -0.45
N PHE A 126 -32.48 1.37 -1.44
CA PHE A 126 -32.91 2.55 -2.21
C PHE A 126 -33.76 2.20 -3.43
#